data_AF-A0AAD9RR38-F1
#
_entry.id   AF-A0AAD9RR38-F1
#
_cell.length_a   1.000
_cell.length_b   1.000
_cell.length_c   1.000
_cell.angle_alpha   90.00
_cell.angle_beta   90.00
_cell.angle_gamma   90.00
#
_symmetry.space_group_name_H-M   'P 1'
#
loop_
_entity.id
_entity.type
_entity.pdbx_description
1 polymer ?
#
loop_
_entity_poly.entity_id
_entity_poly.type
_entity_poly.pdbx_seq_one_letter_code
_entity_poly.pdbx_strand_id
1 'polypeptide(L)'
;MSHVIVLSDSDESESVVDILPNLKTNNCQNDSMSDDFEFPEVQFDYVPPTIESLSFPSQIPEDYTYFLDIVENNEICTSKLPKKRSFTHDMSDSSESELCMRNVCMSQQTQIVEKPIKKDKNKLKEERLKRQENLAKEKALKTIAAKKLKDIRPGECMKFMTVILDKCIKEYTFYSEILTALSDFSISYNFISHIIPKSITWERNIEESSIDENNKVCTRTKKQTEKYIIVIWQWSEAVEKLIANTFCSIISSIRILLPDYNMTLVIFGLEQYFTYHKKKKKSHNNKGSKNKSHDKIENFETYKESPEISKQQLDACLVEIQIIAKCNTRLIENPSDLALMVYQYTKAIAEIPYKLEKKQHFDKEFNWYIAGDNRDTVRVDKDGNGLKRLWQQQLCQFNLSSLEVAEAICTVYKSPAQLVEAYKNCTPTEGSKLLENLPIRRAAGPLTAIRRVGPELSKRIHVMYTSEDGDVLLGNGE
;
A
#
# COMPACT_ATOMS: atom_id res chain seq x y z
N MET A 1 -19.81 60.65 -9.10
CA MET A 1 -21.04 60.95 -8.35
C MET A 1 -21.93 59.72 -8.40
N SER A 2 -21.92 58.92 -7.35
CA SER A 2 -22.92 57.88 -7.11
C SER A 2 -23.19 57.92 -5.61
N HIS A 3 -24.40 58.38 -5.31
CA HIS A 3 -24.86 58.77 -3.99
C HIS A 3 -24.99 57.57 -3.05
N VAL A 4 -24.60 57.84 -1.82
CA VAL A 4 -24.82 57.10 -0.58
C VAL A 4 -26.32 57.04 -0.27
N ILE A 5 -26.79 55.87 0.20
CA ILE A 5 -27.91 55.79 1.15
C ILE A 5 -27.46 54.89 2.29
N VAL A 6 -27.33 55.51 3.47
CA VAL A 6 -27.17 54.90 4.79
C VAL A 6 -28.57 54.74 5.39
N LEU A 7 -28.85 53.59 6.01
CA LEU A 7 -29.81 53.50 7.10
C LEU A 7 -29.18 52.68 8.24
N SER A 8 -29.03 53.39 9.36
CA SER A 8 -28.62 52.97 10.70
C SER A 8 -29.82 52.45 11.48
N ASP A 9 -29.59 51.50 12.39
CA ASP A 9 -29.90 51.61 13.85
C ASP A 9 -29.52 50.29 14.53
N SER A 10 -28.58 50.29 15.49
CA SER A 10 -28.76 50.54 16.94
C SER A 10 -29.56 49.37 17.58
N ASP A 11 -29.02 48.57 18.50
CA ASP A 11 -28.68 48.99 19.86
C ASP A 11 -27.54 48.20 20.53
N GLU A 12 -26.92 48.90 21.48
CA GLU A 12 -25.80 48.57 22.35
C GLU A 12 -26.13 47.55 23.45
N SER A 13 -25.08 46.90 23.98
CA SER A 13 -24.78 46.99 25.41
C SER A 13 -23.33 46.57 25.68
N GLU A 14 -22.56 47.56 26.13
CA GLU A 14 -21.17 47.47 26.58
C GLU A 14 -21.05 46.87 27.99
N SER A 15 -19.90 46.28 28.30
CA SER A 15 -19.18 46.59 29.56
C SER A 15 -17.66 46.45 29.40
N VAL A 16 -17.05 47.61 29.11
CA VAL A 16 -15.81 48.25 29.63
C VAL A 16 -15.00 47.42 30.66
N VAL A 17 -13.70 47.04 30.55
CA VAL A 17 -12.37 47.65 30.24
C VAL A 17 -11.47 47.52 31.50
N ASP A 18 -10.23 47.02 31.32
CA ASP A 18 -9.02 47.67 31.88
C ASP A 18 -7.70 47.20 31.22
N ILE A 19 -7.23 48.04 30.28
CA ILE A 19 -5.91 48.68 30.09
C ILE A 19 -4.57 47.85 30.20
N LEU A 20 -4.03 47.58 29.00
CA LEU A 20 -2.65 47.61 28.42
C LEU A 20 -1.46 48.27 29.18
N PRO A 21 -0.17 47.94 28.89
CA PRO A 21 0.48 48.41 27.65
C PRO A 21 1.56 47.52 26.96
N ASN A 22 1.44 47.49 25.62
CA ASN A 22 2.46 47.62 24.55
C ASN A 22 3.87 47.02 24.71
N LEU A 23 4.25 46.18 23.72
CA LEU A 23 5.45 46.38 22.88
C LEU A 23 5.45 45.49 21.60
N LYS A 24 5.11 46.14 20.49
CA LYS A 24 5.69 46.11 19.13
C LYS A 24 6.35 44.82 18.54
N THR A 25 5.80 44.48 17.36
CA THR A 25 6.43 44.21 16.04
C THR A 25 6.99 42.84 15.66
N ASN A 26 6.42 42.34 14.55
CA ASN A 26 7.01 41.62 13.40
C ASN A 26 7.41 40.15 13.57
N ASN A 27 6.65 39.21 12.99
CA ASN A 27 6.86 38.68 11.63
C ASN A 27 6.01 37.40 11.44
N CYS A 28 5.33 37.32 10.29
CA CYS A 28 4.68 36.10 9.82
C CYS A 28 5.74 35.12 9.31
N GLN A 29 5.74 33.89 9.83
CA GLN A 29 6.34 32.73 9.17
C GLN A 29 5.48 31.49 9.48
N ASN A 30 4.94 30.91 8.41
CA ASN A 30 4.35 29.58 8.36
C ASN A 30 5.48 28.56 8.44
N ASP A 31 5.39 27.57 9.33
CA ASP A 31 6.16 26.33 9.20
C ASP A 31 5.27 25.12 9.49
N SER A 32 5.04 24.35 8.43
CA SER A 32 4.43 23.02 8.43
C SER A 32 5.51 21.99 8.77
N MET A 33 5.35 21.31 9.90
CA MET A 33 6.19 20.20 10.33
C MET A 33 5.82 18.92 9.56
N SER A 34 6.76 18.41 8.76
CA SER A 34 6.74 17.06 8.20
C SER A 34 8.02 16.35 8.64
N ASP A 35 7.91 15.55 9.70
CA ASP A 35 8.98 14.66 10.17
C ASP A 35 8.88 13.32 9.43
N ASP A 36 9.70 13.14 8.39
CA ASP A 36 9.93 11.85 7.75
C ASP A 36 11.20 11.21 8.32
N PHE A 37 11.00 10.17 9.12
CA PHE A 37 12.04 9.40 9.80
C PHE A 37 12.51 8.24 8.90
N GLU A 38 13.77 8.25 8.49
CA GLU A 38 14.39 7.27 7.57
C GLU A 38 15.01 6.10 8.36
N PHE A 39 14.67 4.86 8.02
CA PHE A 39 15.25 3.64 8.61
C PHE A 39 16.34 3.03 7.70
N PRO A 40 17.40 2.42 8.27
CA PRO A 40 18.52 1.88 7.50
C PRO A 40 18.20 0.54 6.81
N GLU A 41 18.84 0.35 5.67
CA GLU A 41 18.71 -0.80 4.75
C GLU A 41 19.32 -2.08 5.36
N VAL A 42 18.56 -3.19 5.35
CA VAL A 42 19.01 -4.51 5.81
C VAL A 42 19.23 -5.41 4.59
N GLN A 43 20.47 -5.87 4.40
CA GLN A 43 20.84 -6.86 3.37
C GLN A 43 20.43 -8.27 3.81
N PHE A 44 19.77 -9.01 2.91
CA PHE A 44 19.47 -10.43 3.09
C PHE A 44 20.18 -11.24 2.01
N ASP A 45 21.18 -12.01 2.41
CA ASP A 45 21.79 -13.06 1.59
C ASP A 45 20.87 -14.28 1.59
N TYR A 46 20.41 -14.70 0.40
CA TYR A 46 19.55 -15.86 0.23
C TYR A 46 20.38 -17.11 -0.09
N VAL A 47 20.32 -18.11 0.78
CA VAL A 47 20.82 -19.47 0.51
C VAL A 47 19.62 -20.43 0.57
N PRO A 48 19.34 -21.21 -0.49
CA PRO A 48 18.19 -22.12 -0.51
C PRO A 48 18.46 -23.37 0.34
N PRO A 49 17.52 -23.84 1.18
CA PRO A 49 17.71 -25.05 1.97
C PRO A 49 17.29 -26.31 1.19
N THR A 50 18.17 -27.31 1.24
CA THR A 50 17.95 -28.70 0.83
C THR A 50 16.95 -29.38 1.78
N ILE A 51 15.97 -30.09 1.22
CA ILE A 51 14.90 -30.76 1.98
C ILE A 51 15.42 -32.09 2.54
N GLU A 52 15.49 -32.21 3.86
CA GLU A 52 15.48 -33.50 4.56
C GLU A 52 14.21 -33.64 5.40
N SER A 53 13.54 -34.78 5.22
CA SER A 53 12.27 -35.16 5.83
C SER A 53 12.42 -35.45 7.32
N LEU A 54 11.64 -34.77 8.17
CA LEU A 54 11.44 -35.14 9.57
C LEU A 54 9.95 -35.41 9.85
N SER A 55 9.70 -36.61 10.36
CA SER A 55 8.42 -37.18 10.74
C SER A 55 7.88 -36.58 12.04
N PHE A 56 6.58 -36.23 12.06
CA PHE A 56 5.86 -35.75 13.24
C PHE A 56 5.32 -36.90 14.10
N PRO A 57 5.34 -36.81 15.44
CA PRO A 57 4.58 -37.70 16.31
C PRO A 57 3.13 -37.21 16.44
N SER A 58 2.21 -38.13 16.18
CA SER A 58 0.76 -37.99 16.34
C SER A 58 0.36 -38.18 17.80
N GLN A 59 -0.08 -37.12 18.49
CA GLN A 59 -0.90 -37.18 19.70
C GLN A 59 -1.60 -35.81 19.90
N ILE A 60 -2.93 -35.82 19.81
CA ILE A 60 -3.83 -34.65 19.94
C ILE A 60 -4.34 -34.60 21.39
N PRO A 61 -4.27 -33.45 22.10
CA PRO A 61 -4.91 -33.28 23.42
C PRO A 61 -6.45 -33.16 23.32
N GLU A 62 -7.16 -33.74 24.28
CA GLU A 62 -8.62 -34.02 24.26
C GLU A 62 -9.60 -32.84 24.40
N ASP A 63 -9.16 -31.57 24.36
CA ASP A 63 -10.04 -30.42 24.67
C ASP A 63 -10.74 -29.75 23.47
N TYR A 64 -10.67 -30.32 22.26
CA TYR A 64 -11.28 -29.73 21.05
C TYR A 64 -12.08 -30.72 20.18
N THR A 65 -12.43 -31.90 20.71
CA THR A 65 -13.14 -32.96 19.96
C THR A 65 -14.61 -32.64 19.64
N TYR A 66 -15.17 -31.52 20.13
CA TYR A 66 -16.59 -31.19 19.94
C TYR A 66 -16.92 -30.38 18.68
N PHE A 67 -15.93 -30.04 17.84
CA PHE A 67 -16.12 -29.12 16.71
C PHE A 67 -15.96 -29.73 15.30
N LEU A 68 -15.73 -31.05 15.19
CA LEU A 68 -15.46 -31.73 13.92
C LEU A 68 -16.68 -32.38 13.25
N ASP A 69 -17.84 -32.45 13.90
CA ASP A 69 -19.01 -33.20 13.39
C ASP A 69 -19.93 -32.43 12.41
N ILE A 70 -19.51 -31.27 11.88
CA ILE A 70 -20.39 -30.41 11.04
C ILE A 70 -19.96 -30.33 9.57
N VAL A 71 -18.82 -30.93 9.15
CA VAL A 71 -18.26 -30.71 7.80
C VAL A 71 -18.23 -31.96 6.90
N GLU A 72 -18.70 -33.11 7.36
CA GLU A 72 -18.95 -34.25 6.46
C GLU A 72 -20.35 -34.12 5.85
N ASN A 73 -20.45 -33.44 4.71
CA ASN A 73 -21.41 -33.72 3.63
C ASN A 73 -21.23 -32.69 2.49
N ASN A 74 -20.46 -33.04 1.46
CA ASN A 74 -20.85 -32.87 0.05
C ASN A 74 -19.75 -33.35 -0.91
N GLU A 75 -20.11 -34.34 -1.73
CA GLU A 75 -19.28 -34.97 -2.76
C GLU A 75 -19.10 -34.08 -4.00
N ILE A 76 -17.84 -34.02 -4.46
CA ILE A 76 -17.31 -34.23 -5.83
C ILE A 76 -18.17 -33.81 -7.04
N CYS A 77 -17.61 -32.94 -7.89
CA CYS A 77 -17.68 -33.12 -9.35
C CYS A 77 -16.48 -32.51 -10.09
N THR A 78 -15.84 -33.34 -10.92
CA THR A 78 -14.70 -33.03 -11.79
C THR A 78 -15.18 -32.79 -13.22
N SER A 79 -14.62 -31.81 -13.95
CA SER A 79 -14.49 -31.89 -15.43
C SER A 79 -13.58 -30.81 -16.07
N LYS A 80 -12.49 -31.33 -16.67
CA LYS A 80 -11.84 -31.08 -17.98
C LYS A 80 -11.90 -29.70 -18.70
N LEU A 81 -10.70 -29.23 -19.07
CA LEU A 81 -10.35 -28.16 -20.05
C LEU A 81 -10.93 -28.36 -21.47
N PRO A 82 -10.98 -27.26 -22.28
CA PRO A 82 -10.15 -27.25 -23.50
C PRO A 82 -9.55 -25.89 -23.96
N LYS A 83 -8.28 -26.02 -24.44
CA LYS A 83 -7.56 -25.45 -25.61
C LYS A 83 -7.76 -24.01 -26.14
N LYS A 84 -6.58 -23.36 -26.27
CA LYS A 84 -6.18 -22.19 -27.08
C LYS A 84 -6.75 -22.13 -28.51
N ARG A 85 -7.07 -20.91 -28.99
CA ARG A 85 -6.90 -20.50 -30.39
C ARG A 85 -6.41 -19.05 -30.49
N SER A 86 -5.40 -18.87 -31.34
CA SER A 86 -4.79 -17.63 -31.81
C SER A 86 -5.63 -16.98 -32.91
N PHE A 87 -5.68 -15.64 -32.94
CA PHE A 87 -6.04 -14.89 -34.14
C PHE A 87 -5.12 -13.69 -34.31
N THR A 88 -4.51 -13.63 -35.49
CA THR A 88 -3.69 -12.57 -36.05
C THR A 88 -4.59 -11.42 -36.51
N HIS A 89 -4.15 -10.18 -36.27
CA HIS A 89 -4.83 -8.95 -36.65
C HIS A 89 -4.23 -8.47 -37.98
N ASP A 90 -5.04 -8.43 -39.03
CA ASP A 90 -4.70 -7.74 -40.29
C ASP A 90 -5.38 -6.37 -40.29
N MET A 91 -4.57 -5.34 -40.57
CA MET A 91 -4.95 -3.95 -40.70
C MET A 91 -5.24 -3.65 -42.17
N SER A 92 -6.27 -2.84 -42.47
CA SER A 92 -6.22 -1.96 -43.65
C SER A 92 -7.23 -0.82 -43.56
N ASP A 93 -6.65 0.37 -43.71
CA ASP A 93 -7.23 1.70 -43.79
C ASP A 93 -8.16 1.91 -44.99
N SER A 94 -9.14 2.79 -44.79
CA SER A 94 -9.89 3.41 -45.89
C SER A 94 -9.17 4.64 -46.42
N SER A 95 -9.13 4.82 -47.72
CA SER A 95 -8.92 6.12 -48.36
C SER A 95 -9.94 6.35 -49.46
N GLU A 96 -10.51 7.56 -49.43
CA GLU A 96 -11.46 8.14 -50.38
C GLU A 96 -10.76 8.71 -51.62
N SER A 97 -11.60 9.08 -52.61
CA SER A 97 -11.43 10.03 -53.74
C SER A 97 -11.55 9.37 -55.12
N GLU A 98 -12.09 9.96 -56.19
CA GLU A 98 -12.97 11.11 -56.49
C GLU A 98 -13.35 10.99 -58.00
N LEU A 99 -14.53 11.50 -58.37
CA LEU A 99 -14.92 12.14 -59.66
C LEU A 99 -14.78 11.43 -61.04
N CYS A 100 -15.89 11.31 -61.78
CA CYS A 100 -16.31 12.24 -62.86
C CYS A 100 -17.17 11.59 -63.98
N MET A 101 -18.06 12.42 -64.52
CA MET A 101 -19.17 12.19 -65.45
C MET A 101 -18.79 11.80 -66.89
N ARG A 102 -19.66 11.05 -67.57
CA ARG A 102 -20.10 11.33 -68.97
C ARG A 102 -21.35 10.51 -69.38
N ASN A 103 -22.33 11.22 -69.94
CA ASN A 103 -23.59 10.71 -70.52
C ASN A 103 -23.40 10.19 -71.95
N VAL A 104 -24.09 9.10 -72.33
CA VAL A 104 -24.75 8.92 -73.66
C VAL A 104 -25.99 8.01 -73.49
N CYS A 105 -26.95 8.20 -74.39
CA CYS A 105 -28.40 8.01 -74.32
C CYS A 105 -28.94 6.64 -74.82
N MET A 106 -30.22 6.40 -74.49
CA MET A 106 -31.31 5.72 -75.22
C MET A 106 -31.77 4.28 -74.85
N SER A 107 -33.05 4.30 -74.44
CA SER A 107 -34.16 3.35 -74.69
C SER A 107 -34.07 1.91 -74.16
N GLN A 108 -34.97 1.58 -73.22
CA GLN A 108 -36.22 0.87 -73.54
C GLN A 108 -37.10 0.76 -72.28
N GLN A 109 -38.41 1.00 -72.48
CA GLN A 109 -39.45 0.78 -71.49
C GLN A 109 -39.61 -0.72 -71.24
N THR A 110 -39.64 -1.15 -69.98
CA THR A 110 -40.53 -2.23 -69.55
C THR A 110 -40.72 -2.25 -68.03
N GLN A 111 -41.99 -2.11 -67.65
CA GLN A 111 -42.69 -2.78 -66.55
C GLN A 111 -42.29 -2.50 -65.08
N ILE A 112 -43.30 -1.99 -64.38
CA ILE A 112 -43.43 -1.89 -62.94
C ILE A 112 -43.27 -3.29 -62.31
N VAL A 113 -42.23 -3.47 -61.49
CA VAL A 113 -42.23 -4.42 -60.37
C VAL A 113 -41.98 -3.62 -59.10
N GLU A 114 -43.07 -3.24 -58.43
CA GLU A 114 -42.96 -2.72 -57.07
C GLU A 114 -42.60 -3.84 -56.09
N LYS A 115 -41.37 -3.74 -55.54
CA LYS A 115 -40.82 -4.31 -54.27
C LYS A 115 -40.01 -5.63 -54.39
N PRO A 116 -38.81 -5.67 -53.74
CA PRO A 116 -38.74 -5.64 -52.27
C PRO A 116 -37.77 -4.59 -51.67
N ILE A 117 -37.96 -3.30 -51.95
CA ILE A 117 -37.29 -2.21 -51.19
C ILE A 117 -37.61 -2.27 -49.68
N LYS A 118 -38.66 -2.99 -49.27
CA LYS A 118 -39.03 -3.19 -47.86
C LYS A 118 -38.15 -4.21 -47.12
N LYS A 119 -37.52 -5.19 -47.78
CA LYS A 119 -36.70 -6.21 -47.09
C LYS A 119 -35.33 -5.68 -46.66
N ASP A 120 -34.68 -4.83 -47.46
CA ASP A 120 -33.40 -4.19 -47.10
C ASP A 120 -33.55 -3.10 -46.05
N LYS A 121 -34.63 -2.30 -46.11
CA LYS A 121 -34.93 -1.33 -45.04
C LYS A 121 -35.17 -1.99 -43.68
N ASN A 122 -35.74 -3.19 -43.65
CA ASN A 122 -35.95 -3.93 -42.41
C ASN A 122 -34.65 -4.54 -41.87
N LYS A 123 -33.80 -5.11 -42.73
CA LYS A 123 -32.47 -5.60 -42.33
C LYS A 123 -31.56 -4.47 -41.81
N LEU A 124 -31.55 -3.32 -42.48
CA LEU A 124 -30.79 -2.14 -42.05
C LEU A 124 -31.28 -1.58 -40.71
N LYS A 125 -32.60 -1.60 -40.47
CA LYS A 125 -33.20 -1.21 -39.18
C LYS A 125 -32.83 -2.19 -38.07
N GLU A 126 -32.86 -3.50 -38.35
CA GLU A 126 -32.50 -4.53 -37.38
C GLU A 126 -31.00 -4.49 -37.04
N GLU A 127 -30.14 -4.25 -38.03
CA GLU A 127 -28.70 -4.08 -37.81
C GLU A 127 -28.39 -2.80 -37.03
N ARG A 128 -29.08 -1.69 -37.32
CA ARG A 128 -28.97 -0.44 -36.57
C ARG A 128 -29.43 -0.62 -35.12
N LEU A 129 -30.50 -1.40 -34.89
CA LEU A 129 -30.99 -1.73 -33.54
C LEU A 129 -29.96 -2.57 -32.79
N LYS A 130 -29.41 -3.63 -33.39
CA LYS A 130 -28.35 -4.46 -32.80
C LYS A 130 -27.09 -3.65 -32.48
N ARG A 131 -26.65 -2.76 -33.39
CA ARG A 131 -25.52 -1.85 -33.14
C ARG A 131 -25.82 -0.89 -31.98
N GLN A 132 -27.03 -0.35 -31.91
CA GLN A 132 -27.44 0.55 -30.83
C GLN A 132 -27.52 -0.18 -29.47
N GLU A 133 -28.02 -1.41 -29.45
CA GLU A 133 -28.04 -2.27 -28.25
C GLU A 133 -26.62 -2.63 -27.81
N ASN A 134 -25.73 -2.98 -28.74
CA ASN A 134 -24.34 -3.28 -28.42
C ASN A 134 -23.60 -2.05 -27.86
N LEU A 135 -23.81 -0.86 -28.45
CA LEU A 135 -23.26 0.40 -27.93
C LEU A 135 -23.82 0.75 -26.55
N ALA A 136 -25.11 0.49 -26.31
CA ALA A 136 -25.72 0.71 -25.00
C ALA A 136 -25.15 -0.25 -23.94
N LYS A 137 -24.97 -1.53 -24.29
CA LYS A 137 -24.31 -2.54 -23.45
C LYS A 137 -22.87 -2.15 -23.14
N GLU A 138 -22.10 -1.74 -24.14
CA GLU A 138 -20.71 -1.31 -23.96
C GLU A 138 -20.60 -0.08 -23.06
N LYS A 139 -21.47 0.93 -23.26
CA LYS A 139 -21.54 2.09 -22.36
C LYS A 139 -21.91 1.69 -20.94
N ALA A 140 -22.87 0.80 -20.76
CA ALA A 140 -23.25 0.29 -19.44
C ALA A 140 -22.07 -0.44 -18.76
N LEU A 141 -21.37 -1.33 -19.48
CA LEU A 141 -20.18 -2.01 -18.96
C LEU A 141 -19.06 -1.03 -18.58
N LYS A 142 -18.81 0.00 -19.39
CA LYS A 142 -17.85 1.06 -19.07
C LYS A 142 -18.25 1.84 -17.82
N THR A 143 -19.53 2.18 -17.66
CA THR A 143 -20.00 2.86 -16.44
C THR A 143 -19.87 1.98 -15.20
N ILE A 144 -20.12 0.66 -15.32
CA ILE A 144 -19.94 -0.30 -14.24
C ILE A 144 -18.47 -0.40 -13.85
N ALA A 145 -17.56 -0.51 -14.83
CA ALA A 145 -16.13 -0.55 -14.58
C ALA A 145 -15.62 0.74 -13.91
N ALA A 146 -16.07 1.91 -14.39
CA ALA A 146 -15.71 3.20 -13.80
C ALA A 146 -16.19 3.34 -12.35
N LYS A 147 -17.39 2.83 -12.04
CA LYS A 147 -17.92 2.81 -10.67
C LYS A 147 -17.07 1.90 -9.77
N LYS A 148 -16.78 0.67 -10.20
CA LYS A 148 -15.90 -0.25 -9.45
C LYS A 148 -14.53 0.36 -9.14
N LEU A 149 -13.91 1.03 -10.12
CA LEU A 149 -12.64 1.73 -9.95
C LEU A 149 -12.72 2.89 -8.95
N LYS A 150 -13.85 3.59 -8.91
CA LYS A 150 -14.10 4.66 -7.93
C LYS A 150 -14.22 4.07 -6.52
N ASP A 151 -14.93 2.95 -6.38
CA ASP A 151 -15.21 2.33 -5.08
C ASP A 151 -13.93 1.76 -4.42
N ILE A 152 -12.96 1.30 -5.20
CA ILE A 152 -11.67 0.81 -4.66
C ILE A 152 -10.63 1.91 -4.44
N ARG A 153 -10.87 3.14 -4.89
CA ARG A 153 -9.87 4.22 -4.84
C ARG A 153 -9.49 4.57 -3.40
N PRO A 154 -8.20 4.88 -3.12
CA PRO A 154 -7.79 5.38 -1.81
C PRO A 154 -8.64 6.59 -1.38
N GLY A 155 -9.07 6.59 -0.13
CA GLY A 155 -10.00 7.58 0.44
C GLY A 155 -11.48 7.20 0.35
N GLU A 156 -11.93 6.62 -0.77
CA GLU A 156 -13.32 6.18 -0.94
C GLU A 156 -13.54 4.73 -0.48
N CYS A 157 -12.54 3.87 -0.65
CA CYS A 157 -12.61 2.43 -0.36
C CYS A 157 -12.96 2.09 1.09
N MET A 158 -12.63 2.96 2.04
CA MET A 158 -12.90 2.78 3.46
C MET A 158 -14.40 2.73 3.79
N LYS A 159 -15.23 3.44 3.02
CA LYS A 159 -16.69 3.49 3.23
C LYS A 159 -17.36 2.13 3.05
N PHE A 160 -16.72 1.25 2.28
CA PHE A 160 -17.22 -0.09 2.00
C PHE A 160 -16.69 -1.14 2.97
N MET A 161 -15.83 -0.75 3.91
CA MET A 161 -15.25 -1.66 4.89
C MET A 161 -16.08 -1.69 6.17
N THR A 162 -16.23 -2.89 6.72
CA THR A 162 -16.78 -3.15 8.03
C THR A 162 -15.79 -3.95 8.86
N VAL A 163 -15.44 -3.45 10.04
CA VAL A 163 -14.59 -4.16 11.01
C VAL A 163 -15.49 -5.07 11.84
N ILE A 164 -15.21 -6.37 11.85
CA ILE A 164 -15.94 -7.34 12.65
C ILE A 164 -15.12 -7.65 13.90
N LEU A 165 -15.66 -7.31 15.06
CA LEU A 165 -15.06 -7.48 16.37
C LEU A 165 -15.68 -8.67 17.08
N ASP A 166 -14.86 -9.55 17.65
CA ASP A 166 -15.36 -10.60 18.53
C ASP A 166 -16.02 -10.01 19.79
N LYS A 167 -17.10 -10.64 20.27
CA LYS A 167 -17.83 -10.18 21.45
C LYS A 167 -16.97 -10.12 22.71
N CYS A 168 -15.99 -11.03 22.88
CA CYS A 168 -15.13 -11.07 24.06
C CYS A 168 -14.15 -9.88 24.12
N ILE A 169 -13.95 -9.12 23.04
CA ILE A 169 -13.10 -7.92 23.06
C ILE A 169 -13.66 -6.85 24.03
N LYS A 170 -14.98 -6.87 24.30
CA LYS A 170 -15.64 -5.96 25.25
C LYS A 170 -15.12 -6.09 26.69
N GLU A 171 -14.50 -7.22 27.02
CA GLU A 171 -13.93 -7.48 28.33
C GLU A 171 -12.62 -6.71 28.56
N TYR A 172 -12.02 -6.19 27.48
CA TYR A 172 -10.75 -5.49 27.55
C TYR A 172 -10.89 -4.00 27.81
N THR A 173 -9.94 -3.45 28.56
CA THR A 173 -9.90 -2.03 28.93
C THR A 173 -9.68 -1.11 27.74
N PHE A 174 -8.98 -1.57 26.69
CA PHE A 174 -8.70 -0.81 25.47
C PHE A 174 -9.86 -0.77 24.47
N TYR A 175 -10.98 -1.44 24.78
CA TYR A 175 -12.13 -1.58 23.89
C TYR A 175 -12.70 -0.23 23.45
N SER A 176 -12.82 0.72 24.37
CA SER A 176 -13.35 2.06 24.12
C SER A 176 -12.53 2.80 23.07
N GLU A 177 -11.21 2.73 23.16
CA GLU A 177 -10.27 3.43 22.31
C GLU A 177 -10.32 2.91 20.87
N ILE A 178 -10.49 1.59 20.70
CA ILE A 178 -10.72 1.00 19.37
C ILE A 178 -12.00 1.58 18.76
N LEU A 179 -13.10 1.67 19.52
CA LEU A 179 -14.36 2.19 19.01
C LEU A 179 -14.33 3.68 18.70
N THR A 180 -13.68 4.48 19.56
CA THR A 180 -13.46 5.90 19.31
C THR A 180 -12.70 6.09 18.01
N ALA A 181 -11.57 5.39 17.83
CA ALA A 181 -10.78 5.48 16.61
C ALA A 181 -11.59 5.08 15.36
N LEU A 182 -12.34 3.97 15.40
CA LEU A 182 -13.18 3.56 14.26
C LEU A 182 -14.26 4.60 13.94
N SER A 183 -14.83 5.24 14.96
CA SER A 183 -15.86 6.28 14.81
C SER A 183 -15.28 7.58 14.24
N ASP A 184 -14.10 8.00 14.71
CA ASP A 184 -13.40 9.20 14.23
C ASP A 184 -13.10 9.12 12.73
N PHE A 185 -12.81 7.92 12.23
CA PHE A 185 -12.59 7.65 10.81
C PHE A 185 -13.85 7.24 10.03
N SER A 186 -15.04 7.31 10.64
CA SER A 186 -16.32 6.93 10.04
C SER A 186 -16.33 5.50 9.46
N ILE A 187 -15.66 4.57 10.13
CA ILE A 187 -15.56 3.16 9.74
C ILE A 187 -16.69 2.37 10.39
N SER A 188 -17.44 1.61 9.59
CA SER A 188 -18.49 0.74 10.12
C SER A 188 -17.90 -0.43 10.91
N TYR A 189 -18.54 -0.82 12.01
CA TYR A 189 -18.12 -1.97 12.81
C TYR A 189 -19.31 -2.79 13.32
N ASN A 190 -19.11 -4.10 13.50
CA ASN A 190 -20.12 -5.04 14.01
C ASN A 190 -19.52 -5.99 15.05
N PHE A 191 -20.37 -6.53 15.92
CA PHE A 191 -19.98 -7.52 16.94
C PHE A 191 -20.59 -8.89 16.66
N ILE A 192 -19.73 -9.91 16.53
CA ILE A 192 -20.12 -11.29 16.28
C ILE A 192 -19.37 -12.21 17.26
N SER A 193 -19.89 -13.40 17.53
CA SER A 193 -19.12 -14.44 18.22
C SER A 193 -18.26 -15.13 17.19
N HIS A 194 -16.95 -14.88 17.22
CA HIS A 194 -16.03 -15.52 16.28
C HIS A 194 -15.73 -16.95 16.69
N ILE A 195 -15.30 -17.76 15.71
CA ILE A 195 -14.76 -19.10 15.96
C ILE A 195 -13.46 -19.00 16.76
N ILE A 196 -12.66 -17.97 16.48
CA ILE A 196 -11.47 -17.62 17.25
C ILE A 196 -11.83 -16.47 18.19
N PRO A 197 -11.89 -16.68 19.52
CA PRO A 197 -12.25 -15.62 20.46
C PRO A 197 -11.22 -14.49 20.43
N LYS A 198 -11.62 -13.29 20.88
CA LYS A 198 -10.75 -12.11 21.00
C LYS A 198 -10.06 -11.75 19.68
N SER A 199 -10.76 -11.94 18.56
CA SER A 199 -10.22 -11.69 17.22
C SER A 199 -10.96 -10.57 16.48
N ILE A 200 -10.26 -9.94 15.54
CA ILE A 200 -10.75 -8.89 14.66
C ILE A 200 -10.60 -9.36 13.22
N THR A 201 -11.67 -9.25 12.45
CA THR A 201 -11.70 -9.56 11.01
C THR A 201 -12.36 -8.43 10.23
N TRP A 202 -12.39 -8.54 8.90
CA TRP A 202 -12.95 -7.50 8.04
C TRP A 202 -13.91 -8.07 7.01
N GLU A 203 -14.98 -7.34 6.76
CA GLU A 203 -15.89 -7.56 5.64
C GLU A 203 -15.88 -6.34 4.71
N ARG A 204 -15.99 -6.60 3.41
CA ARG A 204 -16.16 -5.58 2.38
C ARG A 204 -17.52 -5.71 1.73
N ASN A 205 -18.23 -4.60 1.63
CA ASN A 205 -19.46 -4.48 0.85
C ASN A 205 -19.11 -4.17 -0.60
N ILE A 206 -19.28 -5.14 -1.49
CA ILE A 206 -19.03 -4.99 -2.93
C ILE A 206 -20.35 -4.76 -3.63
N GLU A 207 -20.45 -3.64 -4.36
CA GLU A 207 -21.57 -3.37 -5.24
C GLU A 207 -21.32 -4.00 -6.61
N GLU A 208 -21.88 -5.19 -6.83
CA GLU A 208 -21.86 -5.86 -8.14
C GLU A 208 -22.99 -5.29 -9.00
N SER A 209 -22.62 -4.47 -9.99
CA SER A 209 -23.55 -4.01 -11.01
C SER A 209 -23.48 -4.96 -12.22
N SER A 210 -24.60 -5.52 -12.64
CA SER A 210 -24.73 -6.38 -13.83
C SER A 210 -25.82 -5.86 -14.77
N ILE A 211 -25.79 -6.31 -16.02
CA ILE A 211 -26.83 -6.01 -17.01
C ILE A 211 -27.78 -7.22 -17.02
N ASP A 212 -29.04 -6.99 -16.66
CA ASP A 212 -30.08 -8.01 -16.69
C ASP A 212 -30.56 -8.30 -18.13
N GLU A 213 -31.35 -9.36 -18.33
CA GLU A 213 -31.89 -9.79 -19.64
C GLU A 213 -32.64 -8.66 -20.37
N ASN A 214 -33.12 -7.67 -19.62
CA ASN A 214 -33.83 -6.48 -20.11
C ASN A 214 -32.93 -5.25 -20.38
N ASN A 215 -31.60 -5.43 -20.47
CA ASN A 215 -30.61 -4.35 -20.63
C ASN A 215 -30.67 -3.25 -19.54
N LYS A 216 -31.18 -3.57 -18.35
CA LYS A 216 -31.19 -2.66 -17.19
C LYS A 216 -30.02 -2.97 -16.27
N VAL A 217 -29.43 -1.92 -15.71
CA VAL A 217 -28.36 -2.05 -14.71
C VAL A 217 -28.98 -2.47 -13.39
N CYS A 218 -28.66 -3.67 -12.92
CA CYS A 218 -29.05 -4.19 -11.62
C CYS A 218 -27.85 -4.11 -10.68
N THR A 219 -28.02 -3.50 -9.51
CA THR A 219 -27.00 -3.43 -8.46
C THR A 219 -27.32 -4.43 -7.35
N ARG A 220 -26.40 -5.36 -7.08
CA ARG A 220 -26.47 -6.27 -5.95
C ARG A 220 -25.29 -6.02 -5.01
N THR A 221 -25.58 -5.81 -3.73
CA THR A 221 -24.53 -5.73 -2.72
C THR A 221 -24.19 -7.13 -2.23
N LYS A 222 -22.92 -7.51 -2.33
CA LYS A 222 -22.37 -8.75 -1.82
C LYS A 222 -21.38 -8.44 -0.71
N LYS A 223 -21.50 -9.14 0.42
CA LYS A 223 -20.49 -9.10 1.48
C LYS A 223 -19.39 -10.09 1.16
N GLN A 224 -18.15 -9.61 1.16
CA GLN A 224 -16.95 -10.44 1.01
C GLN A 224 -16.13 -10.37 2.29
N THR A 225 -15.82 -11.54 2.86
CA THR A 225 -14.87 -11.63 3.98
C THR A 225 -13.44 -11.47 3.46
N GLU A 226 -12.69 -10.58 4.11
CA GLU A 226 -11.27 -10.37 3.81
C GLU A 226 -10.42 -11.39 4.57
N LYS A 227 -9.39 -11.92 3.90
CA LYS A 227 -8.53 -13.00 4.41
C LYS A 227 -7.45 -12.48 5.37
N TYR A 228 -7.86 -11.70 6.37
CA TYR A 228 -7.00 -11.11 7.40
C TYR A 228 -7.65 -11.27 8.76
N ILE A 229 -6.86 -11.64 9.76
CA ILE A 229 -7.32 -11.80 11.14
C ILE A 229 -6.25 -11.28 12.11
N ILE A 230 -6.69 -10.48 13.08
CA ILE A 230 -5.90 -10.15 14.26
C ILE A 230 -6.44 -10.98 15.42
N VAL A 231 -5.57 -11.67 16.14
CA VAL A 231 -5.88 -12.38 17.38
C VAL A 231 -5.21 -11.63 18.53
N ILE A 232 -5.95 -11.31 19.59
CA ILE A 232 -5.43 -10.53 20.70
C ILE A 232 -5.32 -11.40 21.95
N TRP A 233 -4.12 -11.46 22.51
CA TRP A 233 -3.86 -12.01 23.83
C TRP A 233 -3.47 -10.90 24.79
N GLN A 234 -3.97 -10.95 26.02
CA GLN A 234 -3.38 -10.18 27.10
C GLN A 234 -2.07 -10.82 27.56
N TRP A 235 -1.24 -10.04 28.25
CA TRP A 235 0.01 -10.52 28.83
C TRP A 235 -0.20 -11.76 29.70
N SER A 236 -1.29 -11.84 30.48
CA SER A 236 -1.60 -12.96 31.36
C SER A 236 -1.82 -14.24 30.56
N GLU A 237 -2.67 -14.17 29.55
CA GLU A 237 -2.98 -15.28 28.66
C GLU A 237 -1.74 -15.77 27.90
N ALA A 238 -0.90 -14.85 27.43
CA ALA A 238 0.35 -15.19 26.75
C ALA A 238 1.32 -15.92 27.69
N VAL A 239 1.48 -15.44 28.92
CA VAL A 239 2.33 -16.05 29.94
C VAL A 239 1.83 -17.43 30.36
N GLU A 240 0.52 -17.59 30.59
CA GLU A 240 -0.11 -18.87 30.92
C GLU A 240 0.14 -19.92 29.83
N LYS A 241 -0.07 -19.55 28.56
CA LYS A 241 0.16 -20.43 27.41
C LYS A 241 1.63 -20.81 27.22
N LEU A 242 2.56 -19.91 27.55
CA LEU A 242 3.99 -20.20 27.52
C LEU A 242 4.38 -21.23 28.57
N ILE A 243 3.81 -21.14 29.76
CA ILE A 243 4.10 -22.08 30.87
C ILE A 243 3.47 -23.43 30.62
N ALA A 244 2.26 -23.44 30.07
CA ALA A 244 1.59 -24.67 29.67
C ALA A 244 2.24 -25.34 28.43
N ASN A 245 3.24 -24.70 27.80
CA ASN A 245 3.83 -25.12 26.53
C ASN A 245 2.79 -25.30 25.40
N THR A 246 1.69 -24.55 25.46
CA THR A 246 0.60 -24.59 24.47
C THR A 246 0.59 -23.38 23.53
N PHE A 247 1.51 -22.43 23.72
CA PHE A 247 1.58 -21.20 22.93
C PHE A 247 1.65 -21.47 21.42
N CYS A 248 2.64 -22.24 20.96
CA CYS A 248 2.83 -22.54 19.54
C CYS A 248 1.75 -23.48 18.99
N SER A 249 1.28 -24.44 19.79
CA SER A 249 0.24 -25.39 19.35
C SER A 249 -1.10 -24.70 19.12
N ILE A 250 -1.50 -23.76 19.98
CA ILE A 250 -2.74 -23.00 19.80
C ILE A 250 -2.69 -22.18 18.51
N ILE A 251 -1.60 -21.44 18.25
CA ILE A 251 -1.47 -20.67 17.01
C ILE A 251 -1.46 -21.59 15.78
N SER A 252 -0.82 -22.75 15.88
CA SER A 252 -0.82 -23.76 14.82
C SER A 252 -2.23 -24.31 14.55
N SER A 253 -3.03 -24.55 15.59
CA SER A 253 -4.43 -24.97 15.45
C SER A 253 -5.28 -23.90 14.78
N ILE A 254 -5.11 -22.62 15.16
CA ILE A 254 -5.80 -21.50 14.49
C ILE A 254 -5.38 -21.43 13.02
N ARG A 255 -4.09 -21.67 12.71
CA ARG A 255 -3.58 -21.69 11.34
C ARG A 255 -4.18 -22.82 10.50
N ILE A 256 -4.37 -24.00 11.08
CA ILE A 256 -5.02 -25.14 10.42
C ILE A 256 -6.49 -24.82 10.15
N LEU A 257 -7.17 -24.15 11.09
CA LEU A 257 -8.57 -23.77 10.93
C LEU A 257 -8.77 -22.67 9.86
N LEU A 258 -7.83 -21.75 9.75
CA LEU A 258 -7.87 -20.60 8.83
C LEU A 258 -6.61 -20.56 7.94
N PRO A 259 -6.42 -21.55 7.04
CA PRO A 259 -5.16 -21.70 6.28
C PRO A 259 -4.93 -20.57 5.28
N ASP A 260 -6.03 -19.98 4.80
CA ASP A 260 -6.07 -18.93 3.80
C ASP A 260 -5.92 -17.52 4.37
N TYR A 261 -5.95 -17.37 5.69
CA TYR A 261 -5.90 -16.06 6.34
C TYR A 261 -4.47 -15.62 6.61
N ASN A 262 -4.22 -14.33 6.45
CA ASN A 262 -3.05 -13.66 7.00
C ASN A 262 -3.34 -13.37 8.48
N MET A 263 -2.59 -14.04 9.34
CA MET A 263 -2.78 -13.98 10.79
C MET A 263 -1.77 -13.03 11.43
N THR A 264 -2.26 -12.19 12.33
CA THR A 264 -1.42 -11.38 13.20
C THR A 264 -1.82 -11.62 14.66
N LEU A 265 -0.88 -12.09 15.47
CA LEU A 265 -1.01 -12.14 16.92
C LEU A 265 -0.59 -10.81 17.53
N VAL A 266 -1.47 -10.20 18.31
CA VAL A 266 -1.17 -9.06 19.16
C VAL A 266 -1.09 -9.53 20.60
N ILE A 267 0.00 -9.21 21.29
CA ILE A 267 0.12 -9.41 22.74
C ILE A 267 0.10 -8.05 23.41
N PHE A 268 -0.91 -7.84 24.26
CA PHE A 268 -1.17 -6.56 24.91
C PHE A 268 -0.66 -6.51 26.35
N GLY A 269 0.13 -5.49 26.69
CA GLY A 269 0.54 -5.16 28.07
C GLY A 269 1.73 -5.96 28.61
N LEU A 270 2.64 -6.42 27.76
CA LEU A 270 3.69 -7.36 28.12
C LEU A 270 4.95 -6.68 28.70
N GLU A 271 5.21 -5.43 28.32
CA GLU A 271 6.35 -4.65 28.80
C GLU A 271 6.23 -4.37 30.30
N GLN A 272 5.03 -4.05 30.78
CA GLN A 272 4.79 -3.83 32.21
C GLN A 272 5.08 -5.09 33.03
N TYR A 273 4.68 -6.27 32.53
CA TYR A 273 4.99 -7.56 33.13
C TYR A 273 6.51 -7.79 33.24
N PHE A 274 7.27 -7.64 32.15
CA PHE A 274 8.73 -7.84 32.19
C PHE A 274 9.44 -6.79 33.05
N THR A 275 8.94 -5.55 33.04
CA THR A 275 9.47 -4.45 33.87
C THR A 275 9.33 -4.77 35.36
N TYR A 276 8.19 -5.33 35.77
CA TYR A 276 7.96 -5.77 37.14
C TYR A 276 8.97 -6.85 37.57
N HIS A 277 9.09 -7.94 36.81
CA HIS A 277 9.98 -9.06 37.15
C HIS A 277 11.47 -8.66 37.12
N LYS A 278 11.87 -7.73 36.22
CA LYS A 278 13.21 -7.15 36.21
C LYS A 278 13.50 -6.35 37.49
N LYS A 279 12.53 -5.56 37.99
CA LYS A 279 12.67 -4.80 39.25
C LYS A 279 12.71 -5.74 40.47
N LYS A 280 11.88 -6.78 40.50
CA LYS A 280 11.85 -7.81 41.56
C LYS A 280 13.21 -8.48 41.74
N LYS A 281 13.87 -8.87 40.64
CA LYS A 281 15.24 -9.44 40.67
C LYS A 281 16.28 -8.48 41.23
N LYS A 282 16.26 -7.20 40.81
CA LYS A 282 17.19 -6.18 41.30
C LYS A 282 17.01 -5.92 42.81
N SER A 283 15.77 -5.93 43.29
CA SER A 283 15.47 -5.78 44.72
C SER A 283 15.96 -6.96 45.56
N HIS A 284 15.94 -8.18 45.02
CA HIS A 284 16.45 -9.37 45.71
C HIS A 284 17.99 -9.39 45.80
N ASN A 285 18.68 -8.82 44.81
CA ASN A 285 20.14 -8.75 44.77
C ASN A 285 20.71 -7.57 45.59
N ASN A 286 19.96 -6.47 45.75
CA ASN A 286 20.37 -5.32 46.57
C ASN A 286 19.74 -5.36 47.98
N LYS A 287 20.13 -6.33 48.81
CA LYS A 287 19.71 -6.41 50.24
C LYS A 287 20.32 -5.32 51.15
N GLY A 288 21.08 -4.35 50.59
CA GLY A 288 21.90 -3.41 51.36
C GLY A 288 21.41 -1.95 51.47
N SER A 289 20.35 -1.53 50.77
CA SER A 289 19.90 -0.13 50.84
C SER A 289 18.44 -0.04 51.29
N LYS A 290 18.25 0.13 52.60
CA LYS A 290 16.96 0.51 53.18
C LYS A 290 16.71 1.99 52.89
N ASN A 291 16.22 2.32 51.70
CA ASN A 291 15.49 3.57 51.53
C ASN A 291 14.17 3.33 50.79
N LYS A 292 13.10 3.71 51.48
CA LYS A 292 11.69 3.55 51.14
C LYS A 292 11.40 4.21 49.80
N SER A 293 10.87 3.44 48.86
CA SER A 293 10.03 3.94 47.77
C SER A 293 8.79 3.06 47.68
N HIS A 294 7.92 3.19 48.70
CA HIS A 294 6.62 2.51 48.72
C HIS A 294 5.74 2.98 47.54
N ASP A 295 5.93 4.21 47.05
CA ASP A 295 5.07 4.85 46.04
C ASP A 295 5.24 4.34 44.59
N LYS A 296 6.18 3.44 44.29
CA LYS A 296 6.41 2.95 42.91
C LYS A 296 6.03 1.48 42.66
N ILE A 297 5.57 0.76 43.68
CA ILE A 297 5.22 -0.68 43.59
C ILE A 297 3.70 -0.90 43.55
N GLU A 298 2.88 0.03 44.03
CA GLU A 298 1.41 -0.08 44.00
C GLU A 298 0.86 -0.29 42.57
N ASN A 299 1.52 0.27 41.54
CA ASN A 299 1.10 0.12 40.14
C ASN A 299 1.38 -1.27 39.53
N PHE A 300 1.84 -2.26 40.30
CA PHE A 300 2.18 -3.60 39.81
C PHE A 300 1.52 -4.76 40.59
N GLU A 301 0.48 -4.50 41.38
CA GLU A 301 -0.21 -5.55 42.14
C GLU A 301 -0.68 -6.73 41.27
N THR A 302 -1.17 -6.43 40.06
CA THR A 302 -1.67 -7.42 39.10
C THR A 302 -0.60 -8.44 38.67
N TYR A 303 0.68 -8.11 38.79
CA TYR A 303 1.79 -9.00 38.39
C TYR A 303 2.38 -9.79 39.57
N LYS A 304 1.92 -9.55 40.80
CA LYS A 304 2.57 -10.09 42.01
C LYS A 304 2.59 -11.61 42.07
N GLU A 305 1.48 -12.22 41.66
CA GLU A 305 1.26 -13.67 41.60
C GLU A 305 1.58 -14.25 40.21
N SER A 306 1.94 -13.39 39.25
CA SER A 306 2.25 -13.85 37.90
C SER A 306 3.52 -14.72 37.89
N PRO A 307 3.48 -15.87 37.22
CA PRO A 307 4.64 -16.73 37.07
C PRO A 307 5.70 -16.03 36.23
N GLU A 308 6.97 -16.39 36.46
CA GLU A 308 8.10 -15.73 35.81
C GLU A 308 8.54 -16.47 34.55
N ILE A 309 8.49 -15.80 33.41
CA ILE A 309 8.99 -16.31 32.12
C ILE A 309 10.24 -15.56 31.67
N SER A 310 11.11 -16.25 30.93
CA SER A 310 12.26 -15.61 30.31
C SER A 310 11.86 -14.93 29.01
N LYS A 311 12.48 -13.78 28.70
CA LYS A 311 12.28 -13.12 27.41
C LYS A 311 12.74 -14.01 26.24
N GLN A 312 13.81 -14.78 26.44
CA GLN A 312 14.30 -15.74 25.44
C GLN A 312 13.27 -16.82 25.09
N GLN A 313 12.53 -17.32 26.08
CA GLN A 313 11.48 -18.31 25.86
C GLN A 313 10.33 -17.73 25.04
N LEU A 314 9.89 -16.51 25.36
CA LEU A 314 8.90 -15.80 24.54
C LEU A 314 9.43 -15.60 23.12
N ASP A 315 10.63 -15.03 22.96
CA ASP A 315 11.22 -14.72 21.65
C ASP A 315 11.36 -16.01 20.80
N ALA A 316 11.75 -17.13 21.40
CA ALA A 316 11.81 -18.42 20.73
C ALA A 316 10.44 -18.87 20.19
N CYS A 317 9.38 -18.78 21.02
CA CYS A 317 8.02 -19.11 20.58
C CYS A 317 7.51 -18.15 19.50
N LEU A 318 7.80 -16.84 19.60
CA LEU A 318 7.40 -15.85 18.59
C LEU A 318 8.08 -16.12 17.24
N VAL A 319 9.37 -16.47 17.25
CA VAL A 319 10.12 -16.86 16.05
C VAL A 319 9.57 -18.16 15.46
N GLU A 320 9.27 -19.14 16.32
CA GLU A 320 8.70 -20.43 15.88
C GLU A 320 7.36 -20.22 15.16
N ILE A 321 6.42 -19.47 15.72
CA ILE A 321 5.13 -19.23 15.06
C ILE A 321 5.26 -18.37 13.79
N GLN A 322 6.25 -17.48 13.73
CA GLN A 322 6.52 -16.69 12.54
C GLN A 322 7.01 -17.57 11.39
N ILE A 323 7.90 -18.53 11.66
CA ILE A 323 8.47 -19.44 10.65
C ILE A 323 7.45 -20.52 10.26
N ILE A 324 6.87 -21.20 11.25
CA ILE A 324 6.03 -22.38 11.02
C ILE A 324 4.61 -21.99 10.61
N ALA A 325 3.96 -21.12 11.39
CA ALA A 325 2.55 -20.77 11.19
C ALA A 325 2.36 -19.53 10.28
N LYS A 326 3.44 -18.87 9.84
CA LYS A 326 3.42 -17.61 9.08
C LYS A 326 2.56 -16.55 9.76
N CYS A 327 2.61 -16.53 11.10
CA CYS A 327 1.87 -15.59 11.93
C CYS A 327 2.73 -14.36 12.22
N ASN A 328 2.23 -13.18 11.90
CA ASN A 328 2.88 -11.94 12.29
C ASN A 328 2.67 -11.68 13.78
N THR A 329 3.63 -11.07 14.46
CA THR A 329 3.53 -10.80 15.90
C THR A 329 3.75 -9.32 16.18
N ARG A 330 2.96 -8.77 17.10
CA ARG A 330 3.06 -7.38 17.53
C ARG A 330 2.84 -7.28 19.03
N LEU A 331 3.78 -6.65 19.72
CA LEU A 331 3.70 -6.37 21.15
C LEU A 331 3.23 -4.92 21.29
N ILE A 332 2.11 -4.70 22.00
CA ILE A 332 1.50 -3.39 22.14
C ILE A 332 1.20 -3.13 23.61
N GLU A 333 1.49 -1.93 24.10
CA GLU A 333 1.27 -1.58 25.50
C GLU A 333 0.11 -0.59 25.67
N ASN A 334 -0.04 0.35 24.73
CA ASN A 334 -1.02 1.42 24.84
C ASN A 334 -2.30 1.09 24.06
N PRO A 335 -3.49 1.34 24.64
CA PRO A 335 -4.77 1.21 23.93
C PRO A 335 -4.83 1.99 22.62
N SER A 336 -4.29 3.22 22.62
CA SER A 336 -4.27 4.09 21.43
C SER A 336 -3.45 3.50 20.28
N ASP A 337 -2.33 2.84 20.59
CA ASP A 337 -1.48 2.21 19.57
C ASP A 337 -2.18 1.01 18.95
N LEU A 338 -2.92 0.24 19.75
CA LEU A 338 -3.75 -0.87 19.26
C LEU A 338 -4.89 -0.34 18.37
N ALA A 339 -5.57 0.72 18.79
CA ALA A 339 -6.62 1.35 17.99
C ALA A 339 -6.08 1.89 16.65
N LEU A 340 -4.92 2.56 16.68
CA LEU A 340 -4.23 3.04 15.48
C LEU A 340 -3.83 1.88 14.56
N MET A 341 -3.35 0.78 15.12
CA MET A 341 -3.01 -0.42 14.36
C MET A 341 -4.23 -1.00 13.65
N VAL A 342 -5.37 -1.14 14.34
CA VAL A 342 -6.63 -1.64 13.74
C VAL A 342 -7.06 -0.73 12.59
N TYR A 343 -6.96 0.60 12.76
CA TYR A 343 -7.22 1.56 11.70
C TYR A 343 -6.27 1.37 10.50
N GLN A 344 -4.96 1.26 10.76
CA GLN A 344 -3.94 1.05 9.71
C GLN A 344 -4.18 -0.25 8.94
N TYR A 345 -4.53 -1.34 9.62
CA TYR A 345 -4.90 -2.60 8.98
C TYR A 345 -6.14 -2.42 8.11
N THR A 346 -7.19 -1.77 8.65
CA THR A 346 -8.42 -1.52 7.90
C THR A 346 -8.14 -0.73 6.62
N LYS A 347 -7.32 0.33 6.71
CA LYS A 347 -6.88 1.12 5.57
C LYS A 347 -6.06 0.31 4.56
N ALA A 348 -5.07 -0.43 5.05
CA ALA A 348 -4.22 -1.25 4.20
C ALA A 348 -5.06 -2.27 3.43
N ILE A 349 -5.97 -2.98 4.11
CA ILE A 349 -6.88 -3.97 3.54
C ILE A 349 -7.82 -3.30 2.53
N ALA A 350 -8.40 -2.16 2.87
CA ALA A 350 -9.29 -1.41 1.97
C ALA A 350 -8.64 -1.10 0.62
N GLU A 351 -7.35 -0.74 0.62
CA GLU A 351 -6.57 -0.33 -0.55
C GLU A 351 -5.95 -1.50 -1.35
N ILE A 352 -6.02 -2.75 -0.87
CA ILE A 352 -5.42 -3.92 -1.56
C ILE A 352 -5.90 -4.04 -3.02
N PRO A 353 -7.21 -4.03 -3.33
CA PRO A 353 -7.69 -4.22 -4.69
C PRO A 353 -7.13 -3.15 -5.65
N TYR A 354 -7.11 -1.90 -5.20
CA TYR A 354 -6.54 -0.80 -5.97
C TYR A 354 -5.04 -0.97 -6.21
N LYS A 355 -4.28 -1.37 -5.20
CA LYS A 355 -2.84 -1.63 -5.35
C LYS A 355 -2.56 -2.78 -6.32
N LEU A 356 -3.38 -3.83 -6.30
CA LEU A 356 -3.28 -4.96 -7.23
C LEU A 356 -3.62 -4.55 -8.67
N GLU A 357 -4.69 -3.80 -8.89
CA GLU A 357 -5.04 -3.32 -10.22
C GLU A 357 -4.00 -2.35 -10.77
N LYS A 358 -3.53 -1.41 -9.93
CA LYS A 358 -2.45 -0.49 -10.27
C LYS A 358 -1.18 -1.26 -10.68
N LYS A 359 -0.81 -2.30 -9.92
CA LYS A 359 0.32 -3.18 -10.26
C LYS A 359 0.10 -3.92 -11.58
N GLN A 360 -1.07 -4.53 -11.79
CA GLN A 360 -1.37 -5.24 -13.05
C GLN A 360 -1.37 -4.33 -14.28
N HIS A 361 -1.81 -3.09 -14.12
CA HIS A 361 -1.75 -2.08 -15.16
C HIS A 361 -0.29 -1.73 -15.49
N PHE A 362 0.53 -1.51 -14.46
CA PHE A 362 1.96 -1.24 -14.65
C PHE A 362 2.71 -2.41 -15.28
N ASP A 363 2.54 -3.62 -14.77
CA ASP A 363 3.20 -4.83 -15.28
C ASP A 363 2.88 -5.09 -16.77
N LYS A 364 1.77 -4.54 -17.29
CA LYS A 364 1.37 -4.66 -18.70
C LYS A 364 1.87 -3.52 -19.59
N GLU A 365 2.02 -2.32 -19.04
CA GLU A 365 2.37 -1.14 -19.83
C GLU A 365 3.85 -0.75 -19.73
N PHE A 366 4.53 -0.99 -18.60
CA PHE A 366 5.89 -0.50 -18.37
C PHE A 366 6.72 -1.33 -17.37
N ASN A 367 8.02 -1.48 -17.63
CA ASN A 367 8.97 -1.96 -16.61
C ASN A 367 9.06 -0.95 -15.45
N TRP A 368 9.19 -1.48 -14.22
CA TRP A 368 9.21 -0.82 -12.90
C TRP A 368 9.77 0.62 -12.81
N TYR A 369 10.78 0.99 -13.61
CA TYR A 369 11.43 2.30 -13.57
C TYR A 369 10.54 3.50 -13.98
N ILE A 370 9.52 3.29 -14.82
CA ILE A 370 8.59 4.38 -15.20
C ILE A 370 7.47 4.55 -14.17
N ALA A 371 7.24 3.54 -13.31
CA ALA A 371 6.26 3.57 -12.23
C ALA A 371 6.75 4.36 -11.00
N GLY A 372 7.68 5.31 -11.21
CA GLY A 372 8.08 6.26 -10.18
C GLY A 372 6.85 6.97 -9.65
N ASP A 373 6.61 6.78 -8.35
CA ASP A 373 5.81 7.69 -7.56
C ASP A 373 6.35 9.11 -7.78
N ASN A 374 5.53 10.17 -7.68
CA ASN A 374 6.00 11.57 -7.85
C ASN A 374 6.96 12.02 -6.72
N ARG A 375 7.57 11.07 -6.01
CA ARG A 375 8.57 11.25 -4.97
C ARG A 375 9.78 11.92 -5.60
N ASP A 376 10.23 12.98 -4.93
CA ASP A 376 11.41 13.75 -5.29
C ASP A 376 11.38 14.45 -6.65
N THR A 377 10.21 14.71 -7.22
CA THR A 377 10.11 15.55 -8.43
C THR A 377 10.58 16.99 -8.16
N VAL A 378 11.28 17.59 -9.12
CA VAL A 378 11.69 19.00 -9.06
C VAL A 378 10.73 19.86 -9.88
N ARG A 379 10.11 20.83 -9.21
CA ARG A 379 9.34 21.88 -9.86
C ARG A 379 10.29 22.81 -10.62
N VAL A 380 9.97 23.06 -11.88
CA VAL A 380 10.71 23.99 -12.75
C VAL A 380 9.76 25.09 -13.23
N ASP A 381 10.14 26.34 -13.00
CA ASP A 381 9.35 27.50 -13.42
C ASP A 381 9.61 27.84 -14.90
N LYS A 382 8.75 28.70 -15.48
CA LYS A 382 8.88 29.16 -16.89
C LYS A 382 10.22 29.85 -17.18
N ASP A 383 10.80 30.47 -16.16
CA ASP A 383 12.09 31.16 -16.24
C ASP A 383 13.29 30.22 -16.09
N GLY A 384 13.07 28.90 -15.94
CA GLY A 384 14.12 27.89 -15.78
C GLY A 384 14.64 27.73 -14.36
N ASN A 385 14.05 28.43 -13.38
CA ASN A 385 14.35 28.20 -11.96
C ASN A 385 14.01 26.75 -11.61
N GLY A 386 14.97 26.02 -11.05
CA GLY A 386 14.85 24.58 -10.75
C GLY A 386 15.66 23.66 -11.66
N LEU A 387 16.06 24.10 -12.86
CA LEU A 387 16.81 23.26 -13.81
C LEU A 387 18.13 22.71 -13.26
N LYS A 388 18.87 23.49 -12.46
CA LYS A 388 20.09 23.03 -11.78
C LYS A 388 19.79 21.87 -10.82
N ARG A 389 18.73 22.00 -10.04
CA ARG A 389 18.31 20.98 -9.07
C ARG A 389 17.81 19.73 -9.78
N LEU A 390 17.06 19.90 -10.88
CA LEU A 390 16.63 18.80 -11.75
C LEU A 390 17.84 18.06 -12.31
N TRP A 391 18.85 18.78 -12.82
CA TRP A 391 20.06 18.17 -13.36
C TRP A 391 20.82 17.36 -12.29
N GLN A 392 20.97 17.93 -11.09
CA GLN A 392 21.57 17.23 -9.96
C GLN A 392 20.79 15.97 -9.59
N GLN A 393 19.45 16.03 -9.56
CA GLN A 393 18.63 14.85 -9.27
C GLN A 393 18.69 13.78 -10.36
N GLN A 394 18.77 14.16 -11.63
CA GLN A 394 18.97 13.23 -12.73
C GLN A 394 20.29 12.46 -12.56
N LEU A 395 21.35 13.14 -12.13
CA LEU A 395 22.62 12.50 -11.79
C LEU A 395 22.52 11.60 -10.54
N CYS A 396 21.66 11.91 -9.57
CA CYS A 396 21.42 11.04 -8.42
C CYS A 396 20.65 9.75 -8.76
N GLN A 397 20.04 9.64 -9.95
CA GLN A 397 19.34 8.41 -10.36
C GLN A 397 20.30 7.26 -10.68
N PHE A 398 21.59 7.54 -10.87
CA PHE A 398 22.59 6.49 -11.06
C PHE A 398 22.91 5.83 -9.73
N ASN A 399 22.90 4.49 -9.71
CA ASN A 399 23.43 3.72 -8.59
C ASN A 399 24.86 4.19 -8.25
N LEU A 400 25.14 4.41 -6.97
CA LEU A 400 26.39 4.97 -6.42
C LEU A 400 26.59 6.49 -6.59
N SER A 401 25.60 7.23 -7.11
CA SER A 401 25.65 8.69 -7.24
C SER A 401 24.90 9.37 -6.10
N SER A 402 25.65 9.82 -5.08
CA SER A 402 25.10 10.62 -3.99
C SER A 402 24.92 12.08 -4.40
N LEU A 403 24.20 12.86 -3.57
CA LEU A 403 24.01 14.30 -3.81
C LEU A 403 25.34 15.07 -3.95
N GLU A 404 26.36 14.70 -3.15
CA GLU A 404 27.70 15.28 -3.19
C GLU A 404 28.43 14.95 -4.51
N VAL A 405 28.24 13.73 -5.02
CA VAL A 405 28.81 13.26 -6.30
C VAL A 405 28.16 13.99 -7.46
N ALA A 406 26.83 14.06 -7.46
CA ALA A 406 26.07 14.82 -8.44
C ALA A 406 26.45 16.30 -8.42
N GLU A 407 26.66 16.89 -7.24
CA GLU A 407 27.16 18.26 -7.12
C GLU A 407 28.55 18.42 -7.73
N ALA A 408 29.50 17.51 -7.44
CA ALA A 408 30.84 17.55 -8.01
C ALA A 408 30.79 17.54 -9.55
N ILE A 409 29.95 16.70 -10.15
CA ILE A 409 29.75 16.67 -11.61
C ILE A 409 29.11 17.98 -12.09
N CYS A 410 28.04 18.46 -11.44
CA CYS A 410 27.34 19.71 -11.75
C CYS A 410 28.23 20.95 -11.68
N THR A 411 29.28 20.95 -10.84
CA THR A 411 30.23 22.08 -10.78
C THR A 411 31.06 22.22 -12.05
N VAL A 412 31.40 21.09 -12.70
CA VAL A 412 32.19 21.06 -13.94
C VAL A 412 31.26 21.13 -15.16
N TYR A 413 30.20 20.33 -15.17
CA TYR A 413 29.22 20.25 -16.25
C TYR A 413 27.86 20.72 -15.72
N LYS A 414 27.56 22.00 -15.92
CA LYS A 414 26.39 22.67 -15.34
C LYS A 414 25.06 22.26 -15.99
N SER A 415 25.11 21.59 -17.13
CA SER A 415 23.93 21.08 -17.84
C SER A 415 24.22 19.75 -18.55
N PRO A 416 23.19 18.94 -18.86
CA PRO A 416 23.34 17.73 -19.67
C PRO A 416 24.00 18.00 -21.01
N ALA A 417 23.66 19.13 -21.66
CA ALA A 417 24.21 19.51 -22.95
C ALA A 417 25.74 19.69 -22.90
N GLN A 418 26.27 20.32 -21.85
CA GLN A 418 27.72 20.48 -21.68
C GLN A 418 28.43 19.13 -21.49
N LEU A 419 27.81 18.21 -20.75
CA LEU A 419 28.36 16.87 -20.55
C LEU A 419 28.38 16.07 -21.88
N VAL A 420 27.29 16.12 -22.65
CA VAL A 420 27.20 15.48 -23.96
C VAL A 420 28.19 16.07 -24.96
N GLU A 421 28.36 17.39 -24.97
CA GLU A 421 29.35 18.06 -25.82
C GLU A 421 30.78 17.62 -25.47
N ALA A 422 31.10 17.51 -24.18
CA ALA A 422 32.39 16.99 -23.75
C ALA A 422 32.62 15.54 -24.22
N TYR A 423 31.60 14.67 -24.12
CA TYR A 423 31.71 13.30 -24.63
C TYR A 423 31.90 13.22 -26.15
N LYS A 424 31.28 14.11 -26.94
CA LYS A 424 31.48 14.16 -28.40
C LYS A 424 32.92 14.48 -28.80
N ASN A 425 33.65 15.19 -27.94
CA ASN A 425 35.04 15.56 -28.18
C ASN A 425 36.05 14.52 -27.63
N CYS A 426 35.58 13.39 -27.08
CA CYS A 426 36.41 12.33 -26.51
C CYS A 426 36.30 11.03 -27.31
N THR A 427 37.35 10.22 -27.27
CA THR A 427 37.24 8.80 -27.66
C THR A 427 36.41 8.01 -26.62
N PRO A 428 35.83 6.84 -26.96
CA PRO A 428 35.06 6.05 -25.99
C PRO A 428 35.85 5.66 -24.73
N THR A 429 37.15 5.40 -24.87
CA THR A 429 38.04 5.11 -23.75
C THR A 429 38.27 6.32 -22.85
N GLU A 430 38.41 7.51 -23.43
CA GLU A 430 38.58 8.76 -22.68
C GLU A 430 37.26 9.20 -22.01
N GLY A 431 36.14 9.09 -22.73
CA GLY A 431 34.81 9.38 -22.23
C GLY A 431 34.46 8.54 -20.99
N SER A 432 34.80 7.25 -21.01
CA SER A 432 34.60 6.38 -19.85
C SER A 432 35.33 6.84 -18.57
N LYS A 433 36.44 7.58 -18.71
CA LYS A 433 37.26 8.09 -17.60
C LYS A 433 37.06 9.58 -17.33
N LEU A 434 36.22 10.26 -18.10
CA LEU A 434 36.06 11.72 -18.06
C LEU A 434 35.66 12.25 -16.68
N LEU A 435 34.82 11.51 -15.95
CA LEU A 435 34.30 11.92 -14.64
C LEU A 435 35.05 11.25 -13.48
N GLU A 436 35.88 10.23 -13.75
CA GLU A 436 36.51 9.35 -12.75
C GLU A 436 37.23 10.12 -11.65
N ASN A 437 38.00 11.13 -12.05
CA ASN A 437 38.91 11.84 -11.15
C ASN A 437 38.34 13.13 -10.53
N LEU A 438 37.05 13.39 -10.72
CA LEU A 438 36.42 14.59 -10.16
C LEU A 438 36.41 14.54 -8.62
N PRO A 439 36.93 15.57 -7.93
CA PRO A 439 36.99 15.60 -6.47
C PRO A 439 35.63 15.92 -5.86
N ILE A 440 35.23 15.15 -4.84
CA ILE A 440 33.99 15.35 -4.10
C ILE A 440 34.29 16.23 -2.88
N ARG A 441 33.64 17.39 -2.80
CA ARG A 441 33.80 18.32 -1.67
C ARG A 441 32.94 17.86 -0.49
N ARG A 442 33.56 17.44 0.61
CA ARG A 442 32.90 17.28 1.92
C ARG A 442 33.29 18.42 2.84
N ALA A 443 32.43 18.76 3.81
CA ALA A 443 32.78 19.70 4.88
C ALA A 443 34.10 19.25 5.53
N ALA A 444 35.09 20.14 5.50
CA ALA A 444 36.51 19.79 5.61
C ALA A 444 36.95 19.54 7.06
N GLY A 445 37.61 18.40 7.30
CA GLY A 445 38.52 18.17 8.42
C GLY A 445 39.95 17.94 7.91
N PRO A 446 41.01 18.24 8.70
CA PRO A 446 42.40 18.19 8.24
C PRO A 446 42.94 16.80 7.83
N LEU A 447 42.19 15.73 8.10
CA LEU A 447 42.59 14.33 7.92
C LEU A 447 41.75 13.57 6.89
N THR A 448 40.82 14.24 6.20
CA THR A 448 39.87 13.55 5.32
C THR A 448 40.48 13.30 3.95
N ALA A 449 40.62 12.03 3.55
CA ALA A 449 41.04 11.66 2.20
C ALA A 449 40.08 12.24 1.14
N ILE A 450 40.63 12.78 0.05
CA ILE A 450 39.83 13.34 -1.06
C ILE A 450 39.13 12.19 -1.78
N ARG A 451 37.81 12.06 -1.57
CA ARG A 451 36.97 11.12 -2.32
C ARG A 451 36.80 11.63 -3.75
N ARG A 452 36.78 10.70 -4.71
CA ARG A 452 36.53 10.98 -6.14
C ARG A 452 35.30 10.20 -6.61
N VAL A 453 34.74 10.60 -7.76
CA VAL A 453 33.58 9.94 -8.38
C VAL A 453 33.85 8.46 -8.66
N GLY A 454 35.04 8.12 -9.16
CA GLY A 454 35.46 6.76 -9.42
C GLY A 454 35.14 6.25 -10.83
N PRO A 455 35.86 5.21 -11.29
CA PRO A 455 35.82 4.76 -12.69
C PRO A 455 34.50 4.11 -13.09
N GLU A 456 33.87 3.40 -12.16
CA GLU A 456 32.62 2.69 -12.43
C GLU A 456 31.49 3.65 -12.78
N LEU A 457 31.23 4.64 -11.92
CA LEU A 457 30.18 5.62 -12.16
C LEU A 457 30.46 6.47 -13.41
N SER A 458 31.73 6.84 -13.65
CA SER A 458 32.14 7.55 -14.87
C SER A 458 31.80 6.77 -16.14
N LYS A 459 32.08 5.46 -16.16
CA LYS A 459 31.73 4.57 -17.28
C LYS A 459 30.22 4.48 -17.47
N ARG A 460 29.44 4.34 -16.40
CA ARG A 460 27.97 4.23 -16.47
C ARG A 460 27.32 5.48 -17.05
N ILE A 461 27.74 6.65 -16.57
CA ILE A 461 27.24 7.94 -17.08
C ILE A 461 27.62 8.09 -18.55
N HIS A 462 28.86 7.76 -18.93
CA HIS A 462 29.27 7.80 -20.33
C HIS A 462 28.35 6.95 -21.21
N VAL A 463 28.15 5.68 -20.86
CA VAL A 463 27.28 4.76 -21.61
C VAL A 463 25.86 5.31 -21.72
N MET A 464 25.27 5.83 -20.64
CA MET A 464 23.91 6.40 -20.66
C MET A 464 23.76 7.60 -21.61
N TYR A 465 24.80 8.44 -21.74
CA TYR A 465 24.74 9.65 -22.58
C TYR A 465 25.27 9.46 -24.01
N THR A 466 25.84 8.29 -24.33
CA THR A 466 26.39 8.03 -25.67
C THR A 466 25.81 6.80 -26.37
N SER A 467 25.16 5.88 -25.64
CA SER A 467 24.52 4.71 -26.25
C SER A 467 23.27 5.12 -27.04
N GLU A 468 23.09 4.50 -28.22
CA GLU A 468 21.85 4.58 -29.00
C GLU A 468 20.89 3.42 -28.67
N ASP A 469 21.38 2.38 -28.02
CA ASP A 469 20.59 1.23 -27.57
C ASP A 469 20.04 1.50 -26.17
N GLY A 470 18.70 1.47 -26.07
CA GLY A 470 17.95 1.73 -24.85
C GLY A 470 17.89 0.56 -23.87
N ASP A 471 18.29 -0.64 -24.31
CA ASP A 471 18.33 -1.84 -23.47
C ASP A 471 19.74 -2.10 -22.87
N VAL A 472 20.68 -1.17 -23.08
CA VAL A 472 22.05 -1.30 -22.57
C VAL A 472 22.09 -1.24 -21.06
N LEU A 473 22.68 -2.28 -20.47
CA LEU A 473 22.89 -2.37 -19.03
C LEU A 473 24.01 -1.42 -18.58
N LEU A 474 23.68 -0.55 -17.62
CA LEU A 474 24.62 0.38 -16.99
C LEU A 474 25.41 -0.27 -15.84
N GLY A 475 25.75 -1.55 -15.94
CA GLY A 475 26.48 -2.31 -14.92
C GLY A 475 27.44 -3.32 -15.54
N ASN A 476 28.31 -3.91 -14.73
CA ASN A 476 28.97 -5.15 -15.16
C ASN A 476 27.88 -6.23 -15.08
N GLY A 477 27.49 -6.80 -16.22
CA GLY A 477 26.57 -7.92 -16.23
C GLY A 477 27.23 -9.12 -15.55
N GLU A 478 26.69 -9.51 -14.40
CA GLU A 478 26.78 -10.88 -13.88
C GLU A 478 25.37 -11.46 -13.83
#